data_AF-A0A6L7MWX6-F1
#
_entry.id   AF-A0A6L7MWX6-F1
#
_cell.length_a   1.000
_cell.length_b   1.000
_cell.length_c   1.000
_cell.angle_alpha   90.00
_cell.angle_beta   90.00
_cell.angle_gamma   90.00
#
_symmetry.space_group_name_H-M   'P 1'
#
loop_
_entity.id
_entity.type
_entity.pdbx_description
1 polymer ?
#
loop_
_entity_poly.entity_id
_entity_poly.type
_entity_poly.pdbx_seq_one_letter_code
_entity_poly.pdbx_strand_id
1 'polypeptide(L)'
;MASNAPLAGLVGSLLLCGSVLVAQADSVVFRDAWFRAPLPGASVTAAYCDVENRADSTATLVRFGASAGADLKVEMHETLRSNDGSGMEMVRMRHLQEVEVPPGATVRLAPGGKHLMLFGAPEPRNLTLQATFADGSVTDVVFERRTEGNP
;
A
#
# COMPACT_ATOMS: atom_id res chain seq x y z
N MET A 1 -38.86 4.52 -66.84
CA MET A 1 -37.67 3.89 -66.24
C MET A 1 -37.03 4.91 -65.31
N ALA A 2 -37.24 4.76 -64.00
CA ALA A 2 -36.70 5.66 -62.99
C ALA A 2 -35.25 5.27 -62.66
N SER A 3 -34.34 6.24 -62.66
CA SER A 3 -32.93 6.05 -62.29
C SER A 3 -32.72 6.61 -60.88
N ASN A 4 -32.28 5.75 -59.96
CA ASN A 4 -32.00 6.09 -58.57
C ASN A 4 -30.58 6.65 -58.42
N ALA A 5 -30.45 7.69 -57.59
CA ALA A 5 -29.22 8.41 -57.25
C ALA A 5 -28.22 7.58 -56.40
N PRO A 6 -26.91 7.89 -56.42
CA PRO A 6 -25.97 7.35 -55.45
C PRO A 6 -25.86 8.26 -54.21
N LEU A 7 -26.08 7.69 -53.03
CA LEU A 7 -25.73 8.27 -51.73
C LEU A 7 -24.24 8.02 -51.48
N ALA A 8 -23.43 9.09 -51.51
CA ALA A 8 -22.03 9.08 -51.08
C ALA A 8 -21.92 9.93 -49.79
N GLY A 9 -21.26 9.42 -48.75
CA GLY A 9 -20.96 10.27 -47.58
C GLY A 9 -20.50 9.56 -46.30
N LEU A 10 -19.27 9.06 -46.32
CA LEU A 10 -18.26 9.15 -45.25
C LEU A 10 -18.67 8.79 -43.79
N VAL A 11 -18.47 7.54 -43.38
CA VAL A 11 -18.36 7.18 -41.95
C VAL A 11 -16.96 7.54 -41.48
N GLY A 12 -16.81 8.70 -40.84
CA GLY A 12 -15.59 9.08 -40.14
C GLY A 12 -15.43 8.24 -38.88
N SER A 13 -14.51 7.27 -38.89
CA SER A 13 -14.19 6.48 -37.72
C SER A 13 -13.35 7.33 -36.76
N LEU A 14 -13.99 7.86 -35.73
CA LEU A 14 -13.35 8.55 -34.62
C LEU A 14 -12.60 7.50 -33.79
N LEU A 15 -11.31 7.34 -34.05
CA LEU A 15 -10.41 6.56 -33.19
C LEU A 15 -10.27 7.28 -31.85
N LEU A 16 -11.17 6.93 -30.92
CA LEU A 16 -11.06 7.29 -29.52
C LEU A 16 -9.90 6.48 -28.94
N CYS A 17 -8.71 7.08 -28.85
CA CYS A 17 -7.62 6.56 -28.01
C CYS A 17 -8.08 6.65 -26.54
N GLY A 18 -8.84 5.64 -26.10
CA GLY A 18 -9.20 5.48 -24.70
C GLY A 18 -7.93 5.24 -23.90
N SER A 19 -7.50 6.24 -23.15
CA SER A 19 -6.49 6.05 -22.10
C SER A 19 -7.15 5.20 -21.03
N VAL A 20 -6.76 3.94 -20.91
CA VAL A 20 -7.22 3.08 -19.80
C VAL A 20 -6.59 3.66 -18.54
N LEU A 21 -7.42 4.25 -17.67
CA LEU A 21 -6.99 4.60 -16.33
C LEU A 21 -6.76 3.29 -15.57
N VAL A 22 -5.50 2.90 -15.43
CA VAL A 22 -5.09 1.78 -14.58
C VAL A 22 -5.20 2.25 -13.13
N ALA A 23 -5.95 1.53 -12.30
CA ALA A 23 -6.05 1.83 -10.88
C ALA A 23 -4.68 1.61 -10.22
N GLN A 24 -4.31 2.47 -9.26
CA GLN A 24 -3.02 2.35 -8.56
C GLN A 24 -2.87 0.98 -7.91
N ALA A 25 -3.93 0.45 -7.32
CA ALA A 25 -3.98 -0.89 -6.72
C ALA A 25 -3.58 -2.02 -7.68
N ASP A 26 -3.83 -1.89 -8.99
CA ASP A 26 -3.49 -2.92 -9.99
C ASP A 26 -2.01 -2.89 -10.38
N SER A 27 -1.33 -1.77 -10.14
CA SER A 27 0.06 -1.52 -10.52
C SER A 27 1.05 -1.59 -9.36
N VAL A 28 0.56 -1.61 -8.12
CA VAL A 28 1.38 -1.75 -6.92
C VAL A 28 1.37 -3.19 -6.43
N VAL A 29 2.57 -3.72 -6.17
CA VAL A 29 2.77 -5.07 -5.65
C VAL A 29 3.38 -5.02 -4.26
N PHE A 30 2.76 -5.74 -3.34
CA PHE A 30 3.27 -5.94 -1.99
C PHE A 30 4.06 -7.25 -1.93
N ARG A 31 5.29 -7.18 -1.41
CA ARG A 31 6.17 -8.33 -1.24
C ARG A 31 6.59 -8.46 0.21
N ASP A 32 6.96 -9.69 0.58
CA ASP A 32 7.49 -10.02 1.91
C ASP A 32 6.64 -9.37 3.01
N ALA A 33 5.32 -9.52 2.90
CA ALA A 33 4.38 -8.94 3.84
C ALA A 33 4.30 -9.82 5.09
N TRP A 34 4.71 -9.27 6.23
CA TRP A 34 4.70 -9.97 7.50
C TRP A 34 4.44 -9.04 8.68
N PHE A 35 3.94 -9.60 9.77
CA PHE A 35 3.80 -8.89 11.03
C PHE A 35 4.48 -9.64 12.16
N ARG A 36 5.00 -8.87 13.12
CA ARG A 36 5.66 -9.42 14.29
C ARG A 36 4.62 -10.02 15.24
N ALA A 37 4.87 -11.24 15.70
CA ALA A 37 4.09 -11.83 16.78
C ALA A 37 4.05 -10.89 18.01
N PRO A 38 2.87 -10.53 18.54
CA PRO A 38 2.77 -9.71 19.73
C PRO A 38 3.52 -10.35 20.90
N LEU A 39 4.22 -9.54 21.69
CA LEU A 39 4.81 -10.01 22.95
C LEU A 39 3.69 -10.34 23.96
N PRO A 40 3.91 -11.27 24.91
CA PRO A 40 2.94 -11.54 25.96
C PRO A 40 2.54 -10.26 26.70
N GLY A 41 1.23 -9.96 26.71
CA GLY A 41 0.68 -8.75 27.33
C GLY A 41 0.77 -7.45 26.50
N ALA A 42 1.37 -7.49 25.30
CA ALA A 42 1.40 -6.34 24.40
C ALA A 42 0.08 -6.21 23.62
N SER A 43 -0.46 -4.99 23.58
CA SER A 43 -1.65 -4.63 22.79
C SER A 43 -1.32 -3.97 21.45
N VAL A 44 -0.03 -3.86 21.13
CA VAL A 44 0.47 -3.23 19.90
C VAL A 44 1.58 -4.10 19.32
N THR A 45 1.62 -4.22 18.00
CA THR A 45 2.72 -4.81 17.25
C THR A 45 2.97 -4.03 15.96
N ALA A 46 3.94 -4.46 15.16
CA ALA A 46 4.30 -3.83 13.89
C ALA A 46 4.26 -4.82 12.73
N ALA A 47 3.88 -4.33 11.55
CA ALA A 47 3.93 -5.05 10.28
C ALA A 47 4.78 -4.32 9.23
N TYR A 48 5.27 -5.12 8.30
CA TYR A 48 6.37 -4.81 7.39
C TYR A 48 6.08 -5.43 6.02
N CYS A 49 6.51 -4.76 4.95
CA CYS A 49 6.41 -5.23 3.57
C CYS A 49 7.26 -4.35 2.66
N ASP A 50 7.58 -4.86 1.48
CA ASP A 50 8.12 -4.07 0.38
C ASP A 50 6.96 -3.66 -0.55
N VAL A 51 6.85 -2.36 -0.84
CA VAL A 51 5.81 -1.80 -1.72
C VAL A 51 6.47 -1.39 -3.04
N GLU A 52 6.24 -2.18 -4.08
CA GLU A 52 6.80 -1.99 -5.43
C GLU A 52 5.75 -1.32 -6.32
N ASN A 53 6.04 -0.13 -6.84
CA ASN A 53 5.19 0.52 -7.84
C ASN A 53 5.70 0.20 -9.25
N ARG A 54 4.89 -0.50 -10.05
CA ARG A 54 5.21 -0.87 -11.43
C ARG A 54 4.65 0.07 -12.48
N ALA A 55 3.92 1.11 -12.07
CA ALA A 55 3.44 2.15 -12.97
C ALA A 55 4.55 3.15 -13.32
N ASP A 56 4.26 3.97 -14.33
CA ASP A 56 5.01 5.15 -14.74
C ASP A 56 4.57 6.43 -13.98
N SER A 57 3.56 6.33 -13.11
CA SER A 57 3.08 7.40 -12.22
C SER A 57 3.28 7.05 -10.75
N THR A 58 3.43 8.06 -9.88
CA THR A 58 3.47 7.87 -8.43
C THR A 58 2.19 7.22 -7.92
N ALA A 59 2.33 6.19 -7.08
CA ALA A 59 1.23 5.64 -6.30
C ALA A 59 1.27 6.20 -4.89
N THR A 60 0.11 6.59 -4.34
CA THR A 60 0.03 7.20 -3.01
C THR A 60 -0.86 6.35 -2.11
N LEU A 61 -0.23 5.66 -1.16
CA LEU A 61 -0.94 4.92 -0.11
C LEU A 61 -1.43 5.90 0.94
N VAL A 62 -2.74 5.91 1.21
CA VAL A 62 -3.36 6.84 2.17
C VAL A 62 -3.90 6.13 3.41
N ARG A 63 -4.05 4.81 3.35
CA ARG A 63 -4.59 4.03 4.46
C ARG A 63 -4.23 2.56 4.38
N PHE A 64 -3.98 1.98 5.54
CA PHE A 64 -4.19 0.55 5.77
C PHE A 64 -5.37 0.36 6.73
N GLY A 65 -6.18 -0.66 6.49
CA GLY A 65 -7.26 -1.06 7.37
C GLY A 65 -7.28 -2.57 7.55
N ALA A 66 -7.85 -3.04 8.66
CA ALA A 66 -8.17 -4.46 8.78
C ALA A 66 -9.27 -4.83 7.78
N SER A 67 -9.15 -6.00 7.14
CA SER A 67 -10.27 -6.55 6.37
C SER A 67 -11.47 -6.84 7.29
N ALA A 68 -12.66 -6.97 6.73
CA ALA A 68 -13.89 -7.21 7.49
C ALA A 68 -13.72 -8.33 8.55
N GLY A 69 -14.05 -8.03 9.81
CA GLY A 69 -14.07 -9.00 10.92
C GLY A 69 -12.86 -8.96 11.87
N ALA A 70 -11.78 -8.23 11.56
CA ALA A 70 -10.68 -8.00 12.49
C ALA A 70 -10.86 -6.65 13.22
N ASP A 71 -10.99 -6.68 14.55
CA ASP A 71 -10.98 -5.48 15.40
C ASP A 71 -9.55 -4.99 15.61
N LEU A 72 -8.95 -4.48 14.53
CA LEU A 72 -7.56 -4.03 14.50
C LEU A 72 -7.49 -2.64 13.86
N LYS A 73 -6.96 -1.68 14.60
CA LYS A 73 -6.64 -0.36 14.04
C LYS A 73 -5.22 -0.42 13.46
N VAL A 74 -5.06 0.12 12.25
CA VAL A 74 -3.78 0.15 11.55
C VAL A 74 -3.41 1.60 11.23
N GLU A 75 -2.16 1.96 11.51
CA GLU A 75 -1.61 3.27 11.20
C GLU A 75 -0.26 3.14 10.50
N MET A 76 0.06 4.04 9.56
CA MET A 76 1.38 4.10 8.91
C MET A 76 2.30 5.01 9.72
N HIS A 77 3.49 4.53 10.08
CA HIS A 77 4.42 5.24 10.96
C HIS A 77 5.84 5.21 10.37
N GLU A 78 6.68 6.14 10.81
CA GLU A 78 8.12 6.16 10.54
C GLU A 78 8.89 6.30 11.85
N THR A 79 9.92 5.47 12.02
CA THR A 79 10.89 5.59 13.09
C THR A 79 11.94 6.64 12.73
N LEU A 80 12.01 7.70 13.53
CA LEU A 80 13.02 8.75 13.45
C LEU A 80 14.03 8.53 14.56
N ARG A 81 15.32 8.56 14.20
CA ARG A 81 16.42 8.49 15.16
C ARG A 81 17.18 9.80 15.13
N SER A 82 17.50 10.31 16.30
CA SER A 82 18.27 11.54 16.46
C SER A 82 19.27 11.37 17.59
N ASN A 83 20.44 11.97 17.43
CA ASN A 83 21.45 12.05 18.48
C ASN A 83 21.48 13.50 18.95
N ASP A 84 21.32 13.74 20.25
CA ASP A 84 21.35 15.07 20.85
C ASP A 84 22.76 15.51 21.28
N GLY A 85 23.78 14.73 20.92
CA GLY A 85 25.17 14.98 21.29
C GLY A 85 25.53 14.48 22.69
N SER A 86 24.58 13.93 23.46
CA SER A 86 24.82 13.37 24.80
C SER A 86 25.28 11.91 24.78
N GLY A 87 25.46 11.32 23.58
CA GLY A 87 25.77 9.90 23.41
C GLY A 87 24.56 8.97 23.56
N MET A 88 23.34 9.51 23.70
CA MET A 88 22.09 8.74 23.73
C MET A 88 21.34 8.88 22.40
N GLU A 89 20.93 7.76 21.82
CA GLU A 89 20.11 7.75 20.62
C GLU A 89 18.63 7.89 20.99
N MET A 90 18.03 9.00 20.59
CA MET A 90 16.61 9.28 20.78
C MET A 90 15.82 8.67 19.63
N VAL A 91 14.93 7.73 19.94
CA VAL A 91 14.02 7.10 18.98
C VAL A 91 12.62 7.69 19.14
N ARG A 92 12.03 8.17 18.05
CA ARG A 92 10.65 8.69 18.00
C ARG A 92 9.88 8.02 16.87
N MET A 93 8.58 7.87 17.04
CA MET A 93 7.67 7.41 15.99
C MET A 93 6.83 8.58 15.50
N ARG A 94 6.69 8.71 14.19
CA ARG A 94 5.88 9.74 13.53
C ARG A 94 4.81 9.08 12.69
N HIS A 95 3.55 9.39 12.95
CA HIS A 95 2.43 8.99 12.11
C HIS A 95 2.54 9.65 10.72
N LEU A 96 2.29 8.85 9.68
CA LEU A 96 2.26 9.24 8.28
C LEU A 96 0.82 9.21 7.79
N GLN A 97 0.35 10.32 7.22
CA GLN A 97 -0.97 10.37 6.57
C GLN A 97 -0.96 9.65 5.22
N GLU A 98 0.19 9.63 4.56
CA GLU A 98 0.37 8.97 3.28
C GLU A 98 1.80 8.46 3.10
N VAL A 99 1.98 7.53 2.17
CA VAL A 99 3.26 7.03 1.70
C VAL A 99 3.24 7.06 0.17
N GLU A 100 4.05 7.95 -0.39
CA GLU A 100 4.29 7.99 -1.84
C GLU A 100 5.28 6.90 -2.25
N VAL A 101 4.96 6.20 -3.34
CA VAL A 101 5.81 5.22 -3.99
C VAL A 101 6.07 5.70 -5.41
N PRO A 102 7.25 6.30 -5.68
CA PRO A 102 7.56 6.82 -7.01
C PRO A 102 7.50 5.76 -8.12
N PRO A 103 7.38 6.18 -9.40
CA PRO A 103 7.36 5.26 -10.54
C PRO A 103 8.56 4.31 -10.55
N GLY A 104 8.30 3.01 -10.74
CA GLY A 104 9.35 1.98 -10.78
C GLY A 104 10.14 1.79 -9.48
N ALA A 105 9.76 2.45 -8.39
CA ALA A 105 10.48 2.41 -7.12
C ALA A 105 9.90 1.35 -6.17
N THR A 106 10.70 0.98 -5.18
CA THR A 106 10.25 0.18 -4.04
C THR A 106 10.45 0.97 -2.75
N VAL A 107 9.38 1.14 -1.99
CA VAL A 107 9.42 1.70 -0.64
C VAL A 107 9.35 0.54 0.35
N ARG A 108 10.34 0.45 1.23
CA ARG A 108 10.38 -0.60 2.26
C ARG A 108 9.75 -0.13 3.57
N LEU A 109 8.80 -0.90 4.06
CA LEU A 109 8.29 -0.82 5.42
C LEU A 109 9.05 -1.88 6.22
N ALA A 110 10.11 -1.48 6.92
CA ALA A 110 11.06 -2.37 7.58
C ALA A 110 11.39 -1.89 9.00
N PRO A 111 11.87 -2.80 9.89
CA PRO A 111 12.26 -2.44 11.25
C PRO A 111 13.24 -1.27 11.29
N GLY A 112 12.89 -0.23 12.07
CA GLY A 112 13.72 0.97 12.21
C GLY A 112 13.51 2.03 11.13
N GLY A 113 12.62 1.82 10.16
CA GLY A 113 12.20 2.79 9.16
C GLY A 113 10.68 2.99 9.18
N LYS A 114 10.06 3.00 7.99
CA LYS A 114 8.59 3.01 7.86
C LYS A 114 8.00 1.67 8.27
N HIS A 115 6.81 1.66 8.86
CA HIS A 115 6.14 0.43 9.30
C HIS A 115 4.64 0.67 9.49
N LEU A 116 3.87 -0.42 9.57
CA LEU A 116 2.48 -0.37 9.97
C LEU A 116 2.40 -0.66 11.47
N MET A 117 1.88 0.28 12.25
CA MET A 117 1.55 0.05 13.66
C MET A 117 0.17 -0.61 13.73
N LEU A 118 0.12 -1.81 14.31
CA LEU A 118 -1.09 -2.59 14.50
C LEU A 118 -1.52 -2.45 15.96
N PHE A 119 -2.68 -1.86 16.20
CA PHE A 119 -3.31 -1.75 17.51
C PHE A 119 -4.36 -2.85 17.67
N GLY A 120 -4.22 -3.62 18.73
CA GLY A 120 -4.82 -4.94 18.89
C GLY A 120 -3.72 -6.00 18.79
N ALA A 121 -3.91 -7.13 19.47
CA ALA A 121 -2.96 -8.24 19.47
C ALA A 121 -3.43 -9.30 18.45
N PRO A 122 -3.06 -9.19 17.15
CA PRO A 122 -3.46 -10.18 16.17
C PRO A 122 -2.84 -11.54 16.50
N GLU A 123 -3.69 -12.54 16.72
CA GLU A 123 -3.29 -13.92 16.92
C GLU A 123 -3.17 -14.81 15.66
N PRO A 124 -3.85 -14.55 14.52
CA PRO A 124 -3.89 -15.52 13.43
C PRO A 124 -2.51 -15.72 12.79
N ARG A 125 -2.32 -16.84 12.08
CA ARG A 125 -1.09 -17.08 11.31
C ARG A 125 -0.94 -16.06 10.17
N ASN A 126 -2.06 -15.67 9.56
CA ASN A 126 -2.12 -14.72 8.46
C ASN A 126 -3.12 -13.62 8.81
N LEU A 127 -2.77 -12.37 8.51
CA LEU A 127 -3.59 -11.19 8.72
C LEU A 127 -3.79 -10.48 7.38
N THR A 128 -5.03 -10.39 6.91
CA THR A 128 -5.35 -9.63 5.69
C THR A 128 -5.62 -8.17 6.05
N LEU A 129 -4.88 -7.26 5.43
CA LEU A 129 -5.07 -5.82 5.55
C LEU A 129 -5.41 -5.23 4.17
N GLN A 130 -6.29 -4.25 4.14
CA GLN A 130 -6.60 -3.48 2.94
C GLN A 130 -5.72 -2.26 2.83
N ALA A 131 -5.00 -2.15 1.71
CA ALA A 131 -4.31 -0.94 1.29
C ALA A 131 -5.26 -0.10 0.43
N THR A 132 -5.48 1.16 0.82
CA THR A 132 -6.25 2.14 0.04
C THR A 132 -5.32 3.20 -0.54
N PHE A 133 -5.51 3.49 -1.82
CA PHE A 133 -4.74 4.47 -2.56
C PHE A 133 -5.51 5.79 -2.73
N ALA A 134 -4.79 6.86 -3.05
CA ALA A 134 -5.37 8.20 -3.21
C ALA A 134 -6.39 8.30 -4.36
N ASP A 135 -6.31 7.43 -5.36
CA ASP A 135 -7.30 7.32 -6.45
C ASP A 135 -8.60 6.58 -6.03
N GLY A 136 -8.67 6.14 -4.78
CA GLY A 136 -9.79 5.38 -4.22
C GLY A 136 -9.74 3.88 -4.49
N SER A 137 -8.74 3.38 -5.22
CA SER A 137 -8.54 1.96 -5.43
C SER A 137 -8.07 1.26 -4.14
N VAL A 138 -8.42 -0.03 -4.01
CA VAL A 138 -8.15 -0.83 -2.81
C VAL A 138 -7.62 -2.19 -3.22
N THR A 139 -6.66 -2.73 -2.46
CA THR A 139 -6.20 -4.11 -2.61
C THR A 139 -5.99 -4.78 -1.25
N ASP A 140 -6.24 -6.08 -1.19
CA ASP A 140 -5.99 -6.90 -0.02
C ASP A 140 -4.52 -7.38 -0.02
N VAL A 141 -3.88 -7.30 1.14
CA VAL A 141 -2.50 -7.72 1.36
C VAL A 141 -2.48 -8.69 2.53
N VAL A 142 -1.96 -9.89 2.31
CA VAL A 142 -1.85 -10.92 3.35
C VAL A 142 -0.49 -10.82 4.03
N PHE A 143 -0.50 -10.52 5.32
CA PHE A 143 0.69 -10.47 6.17
C PHE A 143 0.84 -11.76 6.96
N GLU A 144 1.99 -12.41 6.83
CA GLU A 144 2.31 -13.62 7.59
C GLU A 144 2.87 -13.28 8.99
N ARG A 145 2.49 -14.05 10.01
CA ARG A 145 3.04 -13.91 11.36
C ARG A 145 4.48 -14.43 11.41
N ARG A 146 5.43 -13.61 11.89
CA ARG A 146 6.84 -14.00 12.13
C ARG A 146 7.30 -13.65 13.56
N THR A 147 8.25 -14.41 14.09
CA THR A 147 8.96 -14.11 15.34
C THR A 147 10.23 -13.32 15.06
N GLU A 148 10.66 -12.47 15.99
CA GLU A 148 11.92 -11.72 15.86
C GLU A 148 13.11 -12.65 15.63
N GLY A 149 13.93 -12.37 14.61
CA GLY A 149 15.13 -13.14 14.26
C GLY A 149 15.02 -14.05 13.04
N ASN A 150 13.83 -14.18 12.42
CA ASN A 150 13.67 -14.87 11.15
C ASN A 150 13.19 -13.87 10.08
N PRO A 151 14.10 -13.29 9.26
CA PRO A 151 13.73 -12.39 8.19
C PRO A 151 12.80 -13.05 7.18
#